data_AF-A0A7K5YZF1-F1
#
_entry.id   AF-A0A7K5YZF1-F1
#
_cell.length_a   1.000
_cell.length_b   1.000
_cell.length_c   1.000
_cell.angle_alpha   90.00
_cell.angle_beta   90.00
_cell.angle_gamma   90.00
#
_symmetry.space_group_name_H-M   'P 1'
#
loop_
_entity.id
_entity.type
_entity.pdbx_description
1 polymer ?
#
loop_
_entity_poly.entity_id
_entity_poly.type
_entity_poly.pdbx_seq_one_letter_code
_entity_poly.pdbx_strand_id
1 'polypeptide(L)'
;MGQKVSHEDNQENKAETLVICEVFSQGVVHASQRLKDYLGFVDPQTKFQPATNTLIEIFLVNFISFCVEKGVEEQITTSKMTKQQSSLFGVDWIWTLSGADKQIKLQIAVQALQLAELFRSEGGPSEEMEDCCREARLADELFKNMSRFKKLAEFCRLVGRDCLGLFIMFGVPGKPKDIRGVMLDSIAKEERKSCLSGRNALRQFVTSTDSFLPTKDMLENCLGAKNGLKEVGNVYINFQ
;
A
#
# COMPACT_ATOMS: atom_id res chain seq x y z
N MET A 1 -33.43 4.46 -34.77
CA MET A 1 -33.42 3.61 -33.56
C MET A 1 -31.98 3.19 -33.33
N GLY A 2 -31.26 3.48 -32.25
CA GLY A 2 -31.44 4.30 -31.07
C GLY A 2 -30.07 4.31 -30.38
N GLN A 3 -29.32 5.42 -30.46
CA GLN A 3 -28.10 5.63 -29.68
C GLN A 3 -28.52 6.27 -28.36
N LYS A 4 -28.77 5.44 -27.34
CA LYS A 4 -28.98 5.89 -25.94
C LYS A 4 -28.19 5.09 -24.90
N VAL A 5 -27.46 4.05 -25.31
CA VAL A 5 -26.83 3.09 -24.40
C VAL A 5 -25.54 3.61 -23.73
N SER A 6 -24.84 4.59 -24.32
CA SER A 6 -23.51 4.99 -23.82
C SER A 6 -23.49 5.91 -22.60
N HIS A 7 -24.61 6.55 -22.26
CA HIS A 7 -24.68 7.49 -21.14
C HIS A 7 -25.11 6.84 -19.83
N GLU A 8 -25.99 5.83 -19.88
CA GLU A 8 -26.44 5.08 -18.70
C GLU A 8 -25.32 4.15 -18.18
N ASP A 9 -24.65 3.40 -19.06
CA ASP A 9 -23.51 2.51 -18.70
C ASP A 9 -22.36 3.26 -18.00
N ASN A 10 -22.07 4.50 -18.43
CA ASN A 10 -21.02 5.32 -17.80
C ASN A 10 -21.42 5.85 -16.42
N GLN A 11 -22.72 6.02 -16.16
CA GLN A 11 -23.22 6.61 -14.92
C GLN A 11 -23.38 5.54 -13.84
N GLU A 12 -23.81 4.34 -14.22
CA GLU A 12 -23.88 3.15 -13.37
C GLU A 12 -22.48 2.70 -12.90
N ASN A 13 -21.53 2.63 -13.84
CA ASN A 13 -20.13 2.29 -13.53
C ASN A 13 -19.46 3.32 -12.59
N LYS A 14 -19.82 4.59 -12.72
CA LYS A 14 -19.34 5.65 -11.81
C LYS A 14 -19.93 5.50 -10.40
N ALA A 15 -21.23 5.20 -10.29
CA ALA A 15 -21.87 4.99 -8.99
C ALA A 15 -21.28 3.76 -8.28
N GLU A 16 -21.06 2.69 -9.02
CA GLU A 16 -20.40 1.48 -8.52
C GLU A 16 -18.98 1.77 -8.01
N THR A 17 -18.17 2.47 -8.80
CA THR A 17 -16.81 2.88 -8.42
C THR A 17 -16.81 3.65 -7.09
N LEU A 18 -17.77 4.56 -6.90
CA LEU A 18 -17.90 5.32 -5.65
C LEU A 18 -18.23 4.43 -4.44
N VAL A 19 -19.07 3.41 -4.62
CA VAL A 19 -19.38 2.44 -3.57
C VAL A 19 -18.15 1.62 -3.20
N ILE A 20 -17.39 1.14 -4.19
CA ILE A 20 -16.15 0.39 -3.94
C ILE A 20 -15.13 1.27 -3.20
N CYS A 21 -14.96 2.53 -3.61
CA CYS A 21 -14.09 3.48 -2.91
C CYS A 21 -14.49 3.68 -1.44
N GLU A 22 -15.79 3.83 -1.19
CA GLU A 22 -16.32 4.01 0.17
C GLU A 22 -16.05 2.77 1.03
N VAL A 23 -16.42 1.58 0.55
CA VAL A 23 -16.26 0.34 1.31
C VAL A 23 -14.78 0.02 1.55
N PHE A 24 -13.91 0.21 0.55
CA PHE A 24 -12.47 0.07 0.72
C PHE A 24 -11.95 1.02 1.82
N SER A 25 -12.32 2.30 1.73
CA SER A 25 -11.88 3.33 2.69
C SER A 25 -12.32 2.96 4.11
N GLN A 26 -13.56 2.53 4.29
CA GLN A 26 -14.07 2.08 5.58
C GLN A 26 -13.33 0.83 6.09
N GLY A 27 -13.01 -0.13 5.22
CA GLY A 27 -12.26 -1.32 5.58
C GLY A 27 -10.84 -1.00 6.04
N VAL A 28 -10.15 -0.11 5.35
CA VAL A 28 -8.81 0.37 5.74
C VAL A 28 -8.85 1.09 7.09
N VAL A 29 -9.86 1.93 7.32
CA VAL A 29 -10.07 2.59 8.62
C VAL A 29 -10.35 1.56 9.70
N HIS A 30 -11.23 0.60 9.45
CA HIS A 30 -11.54 -0.47 10.39
C HIS A 30 -10.28 -1.26 10.81
N ALA A 31 -9.51 -1.73 9.84
CA ALA A 31 -8.27 -2.47 10.07
C ALA A 31 -7.24 -1.63 10.84
N SER A 32 -7.11 -0.35 10.49
CA SER A 32 -6.20 0.58 11.16
C SER A 32 -6.56 0.82 12.62
N GLN A 33 -7.86 1.01 12.91
CA GLN A 33 -8.34 1.21 14.28
C GLN A 33 -8.07 -0.02 15.15
N ARG A 34 -8.22 -1.24 14.60
CA ARG A 34 -7.90 -2.48 15.30
C ARG A 34 -6.40 -2.62 15.60
N LEU A 35 -5.54 -2.02 14.77
CA LEU A 35 -4.10 -2.09 14.95
C LEU A 35 -3.56 -1.07 15.97
N LYS A 36 -4.30 -0.01 16.29
CA LYS A 36 -3.82 1.10 17.15
C LYS A 36 -3.34 0.67 18.52
N ASP A 37 -3.98 -0.32 19.13
CA ASP A 37 -3.62 -0.77 20.47
C ASP A 37 -2.30 -1.54 20.47
N TYR A 38 -2.02 -2.28 19.39
CA TYR A 38 -0.74 -2.97 19.21
C TYR A 38 0.40 -1.99 18.93
N LEU A 39 0.15 -0.94 18.14
CA LEU A 39 1.14 0.09 17.82
C LEU A 39 1.46 1.00 19.02
N GLY A 40 0.46 1.24 19.88
CA GLY A 40 0.63 2.01 21.11
C GLY A 40 1.17 1.21 22.28
N PHE A 41 1.36 -0.10 22.13
CA PHE A 41 1.86 -0.95 23.20
C PHE A 41 3.34 -0.66 23.46
N VAL A 42 3.66 -0.39 24.72
CA VAL A 42 5.04 -0.20 25.19
C VAL A 42 5.34 -1.28 26.20
N ASP A 43 6.25 -2.20 25.87
CA ASP A 43 6.76 -3.16 26.84
C ASP A 43 7.60 -2.43 27.90
N PRO A 44 7.23 -2.49 29.20
CA PRO A 44 8.05 -1.92 30.27
C PRO A 44 9.49 -2.46 30.29
N GLN A 45 9.71 -3.67 29.80
CA GLN A 45 11.04 -4.28 29.71
C GLN A 45 11.74 -4.06 28.37
N THR A 46 11.07 -3.45 27.38
CA THR A 46 11.57 -3.21 26.01
C THR A 46 12.06 -4.45 25.25
N LYS A 47 11.63 -5.64 25.66
CA LYS A 47 11.95 -6.94 25.07
C LYS A 47 10.92 -7.38 24.02
N PHE A 48 9.71 -6.84 24.10
CA PHE A 48 8.61 -7.23 23.24
C PHE A 48 8.13 -6.08 22.36
N GLN A 49 8.20 -6.29 21.04
CA GLN A 49 7.58 -5.43 20.04
C GLN A 49 7.01 -6.33 18.93
N PRO A 50 5.77 -6.12 18.48
CA PRO A 50 5.23 -6.83 17.33
C PRO A 50 6.12 -6.63 16.09
N ALA A 51 6.46 -7.70 15.40
CA ALA A 51 7.16 -7.61 14.12
C ALA A 51 6.23 -7.02 13.05
N THR A 52 6.79 -6.40 12.01
CA THR A 52 6.01 -5.80 10.92
C THR A 52 5.13 -6.84 10.23
N ASN A 53 5.62 -8.06 9.98
CA ASN A 53 4.81 -9.14 9.42
C ASN A 53 3.58 -9.50 10.27
N THR A 54 3.70 -9.47 11.60
CA THR A 54 2.56 -9.70 12.51
C THR A 54 1.54 -8.56 12.40
N LEU A 55 2.02 -7.30 12.31
CA LEU A 55 1.14 -6.15 12.12
C LEU A 55 0.41 -6.22 10.77
N ILE A 56 1.09 -6.64 9.71
CA ILE A 56 0.50 -6.88 8.38
C ILE A 56 -0.59 -7.94 8.49
N GLU A 57 -0.34 -9.07 9.14
CA GLU A 57 -1.34 -10.13 9.29
C GLU A 57 -2.59 -9.65 10.04
N ILE A 58 -2.41 -8.95 11.15
CA ILE A 58 -3.53 -8.38 11.90
C ILE A 58 -4.30 -7.38 11.03
N PHE A 59 -3.61 -6.49 10.32
CA PHE A 59 -4.25 -5.54 9.42
C PHE A 59 -5.09 -6.25 8.35
N LEU A 60 -4.48 -7.20 7.63
CA LEU A 60 -5.14 -7.90 6.52
C LEU A 60 -6.31 -8.76 6.99
N VAL A 61 -6.20 -9.45 8.13
CA VAL A 61 -7.33 -10.21 8.70
C VAL A 61 -8.52 -9.30 8.95
N ASN A 62 -8.31 -8.15 9.61
CA ASN A 62 -9.40 -7.23 9.90
C ASN A 62 -9.97 -6.59 8.62
N PHE A 63 -9.13 -6.26 7.63
CA PHE A 63 -9.58 -5.72 6.35
C PHE A 63 -10.42 -6.73 5.55
N ILE A 64 -9.93 -7.96 5.41
CA ILE A 64 -10.60 -9.02 4.66
C ILE A 64 -11.93 -9.38 5.33
N SER A 65 -11.94 -9.54 6.66
CA SER A 65 -13.18 -9.79 7.42
C SER A 65 -14.21 -8.69 7.18
N PHE A 66 -13.78 -7.42 7.20
CA PHE A 66 -14.67 -6.30 6.89
C PHE A 66 -15.25 -6.38 5.47
N CYS A 67 -14.43 -6.70 4.45
CA CYS A 67 -14.91 -6.85 3.08
C CYS A 67 -15.94 -7.97 2.92
N VAL A 68 -15.73 -9.11 3.58
CA VAL A 68 -16.67 -10.24 3.60
C VAL A 68 -17.98 -9.86 4.30
N GLU A 69 -17.91 -9.17 5.44
CA GLU A 69 -19.10 -8.67 6.15
C GLU A 69 -19.93 -7.68 5.31
N LYS A 70 -19.27 -6.94 4.41
CA LYS A 70 -19.91 -6.01 3.48
C LYS A 70 -20.35 -6.64 2.17
N GLY A 71 -20.02 -7.91 1.92
CA GLY A 71 -20.38 -8.64 0.69
C GLY A 71 -19.68 -8.09 -0.56
N VAL A 72 -18.44 -7.59 -0.43
CA VAL A 72 -17.66 -7.01 -1.54
C VAL A 72 -16.37 -7.77 -1.84
N GLU A 73 -16.24 -9.00 -1.34
CA GLU A 73 -15.04 -9.83 -1.49
C GLU A 73 -14.74 -10.24 -2.94
N GLU A 74 -15.72 -10.15 -3.84
CA GLU A 74 -15.51 -10.35 -5.28
C GLU A 74 -14.96 -9.09 -5.97
N GLN A 75 -15.31 -7.91 -5.48
CA GLN A 75 -14.87 -6.61 -6.03
C GLN A 75 -13.55 -6.15 -5.41
N ILE A 76 -13.30 -6.45 -4.13
CA ILE A 76 -12.10 -6.06 -3.40
C ILE A 76 -11.38 -7.33 -2.94
N THR A 77 -10.34 -7.70 -3.68
CA THR A 77 -9.52 -8.86 -3.34
C THR A 77 -8.19 -8.44 -2.75
N THR A 78 -7.70 -9.22 -1.79
CA THR A 78 -6.41 -9.04 -1.14
C THR A 78 -5.56 -10.28 -1.40
N SER A 79 -4.38 -10.10 -2.00
CA SER A 79 -3.41 -11.19 -2.23
C SER A 79 -2.12 -10.90 -1.47
N LYS A 80 -1.91 -11.63 -0.37
CA LYS A 80 -0.67 -11.55 0.42
C LYS A 80 0.43 -12.34 -0.28
N MET A 81 1.59 -11.71 -0.44
CA MET A 81 2.76 -12.36 -1.02
C MET A 81 3.39 -13.33 -0.02
N THR A 82 3.98 -14.41 -0.53
CA THR A 82 4.84 -15.26 0.31
C THR A 82 6.12 -14.51 0.68
N LYS A 83 6.83 -14.93 1.73
CA LYS A 83 8.13 -14.34 2.13
C LYS A 83 9.11 -14.26 0.94
N GLN A 84 9.14 -15.31 0.11
CA GLN A 84 9.96 -15.35 -1.11
C GLN A 84 9.50 -14.31 -2.15
N GLN A 85 8.20 -14.22 -2.43
CA GLN A 85 7.65 -13.23 -3.36
C GLN A 85 7.86 -11.79 -2.87
N SER A 86 7.67 -11.54 -1.58
CA SER A 86 7.91 -10.22 -0.98
C SER A 86 9.37 -9.79 -1.04
N SER A 87 10.29 -10.72 -0.84
CA SER A 87 11.72 -10.46 -1.02
C SER A 87 12.07 -10.18 -2.49
N LEU A 88 11.49 -10.95 -3.41
CA LEU A 88 11.75 -10.83 -4.84
C LEU A 88 11.19 -9.54 -5.44
N PHE A 89 9.95 -9.19 -5.12
CA PHE A 89 9.22 -8.06 -5.73
C PHE A 89 9.20 -6.79 -4.88
N GLY A 90 9.59 -6.86 -3.60
CA GLY A 90 9.44 -5.74 -2.67
C GLY A 90 7.98 -5.40 -2.34
N VAL A 91 7.06 -6.34 -2.55
CA VAL A 91 5.61 -6.18 -2.34
C VAL A 91 5.15 -7.15 -1.27
N ASP A 92 4.49 -6.67 -0.23
CA ASP A 92 3.98 -7.51 0.86
C ASP A 92 2.58 -8.05 0.56
N TRP A 93 1.73 -7.24 -0.09
CA TRP A 93 0.46 -7.70 -0.64
C TRP A 93 -0.03 -6.78 -1.76
N ILE A 94 -1.06 -7.23 -2.47
CA ILE A 94 -1.76 -6.45 -3.49
C ILE A 94 -3.24 -6.37 -3.14
N TRP A 95 -3.80 -5.17 -3.20
CA TRP A 95 -5.24 -4.99 -3.32
C TRP A 95 -5.62 -4.88 -4.78
N THR A 96 -6.66 -5.60 -5.20
CA THR A 96 -7.23 -5.48 -6.54
C THR A 96 -8.69 -5.09 -6.41
N LEU A 97 -9.04 -3.97 -7.03
CA LEU A 97 -10.38 -3.42 -7.11
C LEU A 97 -10.92 -3.72 -8.51
N SER A 98 -12.02 -4.45 -8.57
CA SER A 98 -12.68 -4.91 -9.79
C SER A 98 -14.09 -4.36 -9.86
N GLY A 99 -14.56 -4.09 -11.08
CA GLY A 99 -15.99 -3.79 -11.31
C GLY A 99 -16.83 -5.07 -11.31
N ALA A 100 -18.15 -4.92 -11.40
CA ALA A 100 -19.12 -6.01 -11.50
C ALA A 100 -18.90 -6.87 -12.74
N ASP A 101 -18.31 -6.29 -13.79
CA ASP A 101 -17.83 -6.96 -15.00
C ASP A 101 -16.57 -7.82 -14.78
N LYS A 102 -16.06 -7.87 -13.54
CA LYS A 102 -14.80 -8.53 -13.13
C LYS A 102 -13.56 -7.93 -13.81
N GLN A 103 -13.67 -6.79 -14.47
CA GLN A 103 -12.52 -6.08 -15.00
C GLN A 103 -11.80 -5.37 -13.86
N ILE A 104 -10.49 -5.58 -13.82
CA ILE A 104 -9.61 -4.87 -12.88
C ILE A 104 -9.69 -3.37 -13.22
N LYS A 105 -10.08 -2.57 -12.23
CA LYS A 105 -10.11 -1.10 -12.34
C LYS A 105 -8.86 -0.48 -11.74
N LEU A 106 -8.34 -1.09 -10.67
CA LEU A 106 -7.15 -0.60 -9.97
C LEU A 106 -6.48 -1.72 -9.19
N GLN A 107 -5.15 -1.73 -9.19
CA GLN A 107 -4.32 -2.52 -8.29
C GLN A 107 -3.44 -1.62 -7.45
N ILE A 108 -3.29 -1.96 -6.18
CA ILE A 108 -2.42 -1.26 -5.24
C ILE A 108 -1.43 -2.28 -4.69
N ALA A 109 -0.18 -2.20 -5.15
CA ALA A 109 0.93 -2.96 -4.62
C ALA A 109 1.45 -2.27 -3.35
N VAL A 110 1.42 -2.99 -2.23
CA VAL A 110 1.73 -2.43 -0.93
C VAL A 110 3.07 -2.94 -0.41
N GLN A 111 3.89 -2.01 0.07
CA GLN A 111 5.05 -2.30 0.91
C GLN A 111 4.81 -1.71 2.30
N ALA A 112 4.69 -2.55 3.32
CA ALA A 112 4.48 -2.12 4.69
C ALA A 112 5.79 -2.12 5.49
N LEU A 113 5.92 -1.13 6.37
CA LEU A 113 7.14 -0.84 7.12
C LEU A 113 6.75 -0.27 8.48
N GLN A 114 7.46 -0.64 9.54
CA GLN A 114 7.42 0.16 10.77
C GLN A 114 8.38 1.34 10.64
N LEU A 115 8.00 2.55 11.05
CA LEU A 115 8.92 3.70 10.88
C LEU A 115 10.20 3.53 11.71
N ALA A 116 10.13 2.85 12.85
CA ALA A 116 11.30 2.47 13.63
C ALA A 116 12.30 1.64 12.82
N GLU A 117 11.83 0.80 11.90
CA GLU A 117 12.70 0.07 10.99
C GLU A 117 13.45 1.04 10.11
N LEU A 118 12.84 2.11 9.56
CA LEU A 118 13.53 3.10 8.71
C LEU A 118 14.75 3.78 9.38
N PHE A 119 14.81 3.82 10.70
CA PHE A 119 15.94 4.39 11.45
C PHE A 119 17.05 3.39 11.78
N ARG A 120 16.83 2.08 11.56
CA ARG A 120 17.87 1.05 11.74
C ARG A 120 18.82 1.05 10.53
N SER A 121 20.13 1.07 10.77
CA SER A 121 21.13 0.92 9.69
C SER A 121 20.91 -0.40 8.93
N GLU A 122 21.11 -0.41 7.60
CA GLU A 122 21.01 -1.62 6.76
C GLU A 122 22.02 -2.73 7.12
N GLY A 123 22.87 -2.52 8.14
CA GLY A 123 23.87 -3.47 8.64
C GLY A 123 23.41 -4.40 9.77
N GLY A 124 22.10 -4.56 10.02
CA GLY A 124 21.60 -5.70 10.80
C GLY A 124 21.72 -6.98 9.97
N PRO A 125 21.72 -8.20 10.57
CA PRO A 125 21.78 -9.42 9.78
C PRO A 125 20.65 -9.33 8.76
N SER A 126 21.03 -9.27 7.48
CA SER A 126 20.13 -9.49 6.35
C SER A 126 19.15 -10.55 6.81
N GLU A 127 17.85 -10.27 6.76
CA GLU A 127 16.83 -11.30 6.95
C GLU A 127 17.37 -12.53 6.26
N GLU A 128 17.71 -13.54 7.08
CA GLU A 128 18.51 -14.66 6.62
C GLU A 128 17.80 -15.18 5.40
N MET A 129 18.53 -15.23 4.28
CA MET A 129 18.06 -15.73 3.00
C MET A 129 17.89 -17.24 3.18
N GLU A 130 16.87 -17.59 3.94
CA GLU A 130 16.48 -18.93 4.30
C GLU A 130 15.89 -19.56 3.04
N ASP A 131 16.67 -20.47 2.48
CA ASP A 131 16.37 -21.41 1.42
C ASP A 131 15.43 -20.88 0.30
N CYS A 132 15.98 -20.00 -0.54
CA CYS A 132 15.35 -19.69 -1.82
C CYS A 132 15.48 -20.89 -2.77
N CYS A 133 14.34 -21.42 -3.23
CA CYS A 133 14.26 -22.43 -4.30
C CYS A 133 15.03 -21.98 -5.56
N ARG A 134 15.50 -22.95 -6.35
CA ARG A 134 16.32 -22.70 -7.55
C ARG A 134 15.64 -21.73 -8.53
N GLU A 135 14.31 -21.76 -8.67
CA GLU A 135 13.58 -20.82 -9.52
C GLU A 135 13.64 -19.37 -9.01
N ALA A 136 13.56 -19.16 -7.69
CA ALA A 136 13.66 -17.82 -7.10
C ALA A 136 15.04 -17.19 -7.34
N ARG A 137 16.11 -18.01 -7.38
CA ARG A 137 17.47 -17.55 -7.70
C ARG A 137 17.66 -17.16 -9.17
N LEU A 138 16.85 -17.73 -10.08
CA LEU A 138 16.86 -17.43 -11.51
C LEU A 138 16.00 -16.19 -11.85
N ALA A 139 14.84 -16.04 -11.19
CA ALA A 139 14.03 -14.81 -11.29
C ALA A 139 14.72 -13.57 -10.69
N ASP A 140 15.71 -13.80 -9.83
CA ASP A 140 16.49 -12.77 -9.15
C ASP A 140 17.35 -11.93 -10.10
N GLU A 141 17.66 -12.34 -11.34
CA GLU A 141 18.59 -11.58 -12.20
C GLU A 141 18.13 -10.14 -12.52
N LEU A 142 16.81 -9.91 -12.65
CA LEU A 142 16.25 -8.58 -12.89
C LEU A 142 16.25 -7.70 -11.62
N PHE A 143 16.18 -8.31 -10.44
CA PHE A 143 15.99 -7.62 -9.16
C PHE A 143 17.21 -7.71 -8.23
N LYS A 144 18.30 -8.37 -8.67
CA LYS A 144 19.42 -8.85 -7.85
C LYS A 144 20.20 -7.80 -7.07
N ASN A 145 20.03 -6.53 -7.43
CA ASN A 145 20.72 -5.40 -6.80
C ASN A 145 19.77 -4.22 -6.53
N MET A 146 18.46 -4.45 -6.58
CA MET A 146 17.48 -3.41 -6.31
C MET A 146 17.11 -3.41 -4.82
N SER A 147 17.07 -2.22 -4.22
CA SER A 147 16.45 -2.06 -2.90
C SER A 147 14.96 -2.41 -2.97
N ARG A 148 14.35 -2.85 -1.86
CA ARG A 148 12.90 -3.15 -1.81
C ARG A 148 12.05 -2.02 -2.41
N PHE A 149 12.41 -0.76 -2.14
CA PHE A 149 11.75 0.43 -2.70
C PHE A 149 11.77 0.46 -4.23
N LYS A 150 12.92 0.14 -4.85
CA LYS A 150 13.04 0.06 -6.31
C LYS A 150 12.31 -1.14 -6.88
N LYS A 151 12.31 -2.27 -6.16
CA LYS A 151 11.56 -3.47 -6.55
C LYS A 151 10.06 -3.20 -6.63
N LEU A 152 9.48 -2.47 -5.66
CA LEU A 152 8.08 -2.04 -5.72
C LEU A 152 7.77 -1.20 -6.97
N ALA A 153 8.65 -0.25 -7.30
CA ALA A 153 8.48 0.61 -8.48
C ALA A 153 8.52 -0.20 -9.79
N GLU A 154 9.50 -1.11 -9.88
CA GLU A 154 9.63 -1.99 -11.03
C GLU A 154 8.47 -2.97 -11.16
N PHE A 155 7.96 -3.49 -10.03
CA PHE A 155 6.77 -4.32 -9.99
C PHE A 155 5.55 -3.59 -10.60
N CYS A 156 5.27 -2.37 -10.13
CA CYS A 156 4.13 -1.59 -10.64
C CYS A 156 4.30 -1.29 -12.15
N ARG A 157 5.53 -0.98 -12.59
CA ARG A 157 5.86 -0.75 -14.00
C ARG A 157 5.58 -1.98 -14.87
N LEU A 158 5.89 -3.19 -14.37
CA LEU A 158 5.66 -4.45 -15.08
C LEU A 158 4.19 -4.84 -15.15
N VAL A 159 3.40 -4.56 -14.10
CA VAL A 159 1.95 -4.82 -14.09
C VAL A 159 1.23 -3.88 -15.06
N GLY A 160 1.61 -2.60 -15.08
CA GLY A 160 1.10 -1.63 -16.04
C GLY A 160 0.40 -0.43 -15.40
N ARG A 161 -0.37 0.29 -16.20
CA ARG A 161 -0.93 1.61 -15.84
C ARG A 161 -1.93 1.56 -14.69
N ASP A 162 -2.58 0.41 -14.51
CA ASP A 162 -3.61 0.24 -13.49
C ASP A 162 -3.03 -0.21 -12.15
N CYS A 163 -1.69 -0.23 -11.99
CA CYS A 163 -1.01 -0.59 -10.75
C CYS A 163 -0.30 0.59 -10.09
N LEU A 164 -0.64 0.84 -8.84
CA LEU A 164 -0.03 1.89 -8.01
C LEU A 164 0.81 1.29 -6.89
N GLY A 165 1.95 1.91 -6.62
CA GLY A 165 2.77 1.58 -5.45
C GLY A 165 2.37 2.40 -4.24
N LEU A 166 2.21 1.74 -3.10
CA LEU A 166 1.85 2.37 -1.82
C LEU A 166 2.76 1.85 -0.71
N PHE A 167 3.35 2.77 0.06
CA PHE A 167 3.99 2.45 1.33
C PHE A 167 2.98 2.60 2.45
N ILE A 168 2.88 1.61 3.35
CA ILE A 168 2.11 1.74 4.60
C ILE A 168 3.08 1.78 5.77
N MET A 169 3.04 2.90 6.50
CA MET A 169 3.91 3.16 7.62
C MET A 169 3.17 2.93 8.93
N PHE A 170 3.58 1.90 9.67
CA PHE A 170 3.08 1.60 10.99
C PHE A 170 3.89 2.33 12.06
N GLY A 171 3.21 3.22 12.78
CA GLY A 171 3.76 4.01 13.87
C GLY A 171 4.69 5.13 13.40
N VAL A 172 4.47 6.34 13.92
CA VAL A 172 5.28 7.52 13.60
C VAL A 172 5.93 8.07 14.88
N PRO A 173 7.19 8.53 14.86
CA PRO A 173 7.83 9.20 16.00
C PRO A 173 6.95 10.31 16.55
N GLY A 174 6.73 10.30 17.86
CA GLY A 174 5.81 11.21 18.55
C GLY A 174 4.33 10.85 18.43
N LYS A 175 3.94 10.04 17.44
CA LYS A 175 2.57 9.54 17.24
C LYS A 175 2.59 8.03 16.93
N PRO A 176 2.93 7.18 17.92
CA PRO A 176 3.16 5.75 17.68
C PRO A 176 1.93 5.00 17.18
N LYS A 177 0.71 5.51 17.44
CA LYS A 177 -0.54 4.93 16.94
C LYS A 177 -0.90 5.37 15.52
N ASP A 178 -0.17 6.32 14.93
CA ASP A 178 -0.43 6.79 13.57
C ASP A 178 -0.09 5.70 12.55
N ILE A 179 -0.94 5.56 11.53
CA ILE A 179 -0.67 4.75 10.35
C ILE A 179 -0.82 5.67 9.15
N ARG A 180 0.23 5.75 8.32
CA ARG A 180 0.26 6.66 7.18
C ARG A 180 0.53 5.89 5.89
N GLY A 181 -0.27 6.15 4.86
CA GLY A 181 0.02 5.72 3.50
C GLY A 181 0.86 6.75 2.76
N VAL A 182 1.79 6.31 1.92
CA VAL A 182 2.58 7.20 1.04
C VAL A 182 2.64 6.61 -0.35
N MET A 183 2.15 7.36 -1.34
CA MET A 183 2.22 6.93 -2.75
C MET A 183 3.66 6.90 -3.24
N LEU A 184 3.99 5.89 -4.05
CA LEU A 184 5.29 5.77 -4.70
C LEU A 184 5.65 7.03 -5.51
N ASP A 185 4.66 7.61 -6.21
CA ASP A 185 4.83 8.85 -6.98
C ASP A 185 5.21 10.04 -6.11
N SER A 186 4.68 10.12 -4.88
CA SER A 186 5.05 11.17 -3.93
C SER A 186 6.50 11.06 -3.49
N ILE A 187 7.02 9.84 -3.36
CA ILE A 187 8.44 9.61 -3.08
C ILE A 187 9.31 9.99 -4.26
N ALA A 188 8.94 9.61 -5.48
CA ALA A 188 9.67 10.01 -6.68
C ALA A 188 9.77 11.55 -6.83
N LYS A 189 8.73 12.29 -6.41
CA LYS A 189 8.77 13.75 -6.34
C LYS A 189 9.71 14.26 -5.24
N GLU A 190 9.65 13.67 -4.05
CA GLU A 190 10.53 14.06 -2.94
C GLU A 190 12.01 13.78 -3.24
N GLU A 191 12.32 12.69 -3.95
CA GLU A 191 13.68 12.38 -4.43
C GLU A 191 14.22 13.49 -5.34
N ARG A 192 13.40 13.97 -6.27
CA ARG A 192 13.76 15.09 -7.18
C ARG A 192 13.95 16.41 -6.43
N LYS A 193 13.20 16.63 -5.36
CA LYS A 193 13.21 17.87 -4.58
C LYS A 193 14.37 17.92 -3.56
N SER A 194 14.66 16.81 -2.90
CA SER A 194 15.57 16.73 -1.75
C SER A 194 16.96 16.16 -2.08
N CYS A 195 17.16 15.65 -3.31
CA CYS A 195 18.34 14.88 -3.70
C CYS A 195 18.60 13.62 -2.84
N LEU A 196 17.62 13.20 -2.03
CA LEU A 196 17.64 11.92 -1.34
C LEU A 196 17.11 10.82 -2.23
N SER A 197 17.41 9.56 -1.91
CA SER A 197 16.90 8.39 -2.64
C SER A 197 16.35 7.32 -1.71
N GLY A 198 15.39 6.56 -2.24
CA GLY A 198 14.71 5.43 -1.64
C GLY A 198 14.26 5.71 -0.22
N ARG A 199 14.88 4.98 0.71
CA ARG A 199 14.57 4.99 2.13
C ARG A 199 14.68 6.38 2.76
N ASN A 200 15.69 7.15 2.37
CA ASN A 200 15.95 8.47 2.96
C ASN A 200 14.90 9.48 2.51
N ALA A 201 14.47 9.42 1.24
CA ALA A 201 13.38 10.24 0.73
C ALA A 201 12.05 9.88 1.41
N LEU A 202 11.73 8.58 1.56
CA LEU A 202 10.54 8.14 2.31
C LEU A 202 10.55 8.62 3.76
N ARG A 203 11.69 8.49 4.45
CA ARG A 203 11.85 8.97 5.82
C ARG A 203 11.62 10.48 5.91
N GLN A 204 12.25 11.26 5.03
CA GLN A 204 12.05 12.71 4.99
C GLN A 204 10.59 13.06 4.73
N PHE A 205 9.96 12.42 3.74
CA PHE A 205 8.56 12.65 3.41
C PHE A 205 7.65 12.43 4.62
N VAL A 206 7.75 11.27 5.28
CA VAL A 206 6.86 10.91 6.40
C VAL A 206 7.04 11.85 7.59
N THR A 207 8.27 12.29 7.86
CA THR A 207 8.59 13.13 9.02
C THR A 207 8.34 14.63 8.80
N SER A 208 8.37 15.10 7.55
CA SER A 208 8.16 16.52 7.20
C SER A 208 6.74 16.84 6.74
N THR A 209 5.91 15.83 6.50
CA THR A 209 4.55 16.02 5.97
C THR A 209 3.50 15.94 7.08
N ASP A 210 2.81 17.06 7.31
CA ASP A 210 1.73 17.17 8.30
C ASP A 210 0.32 17.12 7.67
N SER A 211 0.19 17.53 6.40
CA SER A 211 -1.07 17.47 5.66
C SER A 211 -1.40 16.07 5.18
N PHE A 212 -2.69 15.74 5.17
CA PHE A 212 -3.18 14.41 4.78
C PHE A 212 -4.30 14.44 3.74
N LEU A 213 -4.46 13.32 3.05
CA LEU A 213 -5.55 13.02 2.14
C LEU A 213 -6.34 11.81 2.68
N PRO A 214 -7.68 11.87 2.75
CA PRO A 214 -8.49 10.70 3.06
C PRO A 214 -8.27 9.56 2.06
N THR A 215 -8.39 8.32 2.53
CA THR A 215 -8.23 7.12 1.68
C THR A 215 -9.23 7.10 0.52
N LYS A 216 -10.48 7.49 0.78
CA LYS A 216 -11.51 7.64 -0.25
C LYS A 216 -11.08 8.60 -1.35
N ASP A 217 -10.63 9.80 -0.99
CA ASP A 217 -10.22 10.84 -1.93
C ASP A 217 -8.99 10.39 -2.76
N MET A 218 -8.08 9.62 -2.16
CA MET A 218 -7.00 8.98 -2.90
C MET A 218 -7.58 8.05 -4.00
N LEU A 219 -8.48 7.13 -3.65
CA LEU A 219 -9.06 6.19 -4.63
C LEU A 219 -9.84 6.90 -5.73
N GLU A 220 -10.66 7.89 -5.37
CA GLU A 220 -11.44 8.66 -6.33
C GLU A 220 -10.54 9.42 -7.31
N ASN A 221 -9.39 9.94 -6.83
CA ASN A 221 -8.40 10.56 -7.69
C ASN A 221 -7.70 9.55 -8.62
N CYS A 222 -7.43 8.33 -8.15
CA CYS A 222 -6.85 7.26 -8.96
C CYS A 222 -7.81 6.79 -10.05
N LEU A 223 -9.06 6.51 -9.69
CA LEU A 223 -10.08 5.91 -10.56
C LEU A 223 -10.75 6.95 -11.47
N GLY A 224 -10.83 8.20 -11.04
CA GLY A 224 -11.44 9.29 -11.82
C GLY A 224 -10.53 9.90 -12.88
N ALA A 225 -9.22 9.63 -12.84
CA ALA A 225 -8.28 10.25 -13.76
C ALA A 225 -8.08 9.43 -15.04
N LYS A 226 -8.69 9.89 -16.14
CA LYS A 226 -8.47 9.30 -17.48
C LYS A 226 -7.00 9.34 -17.95
N ASN A 227 -6.15 10.16 -17.32
CA ASN A 227 -4.76 10.43 -17.71
C ASN A 227 -3.73 10.30 -16.55
N GLY A 228 -4.04 9.55 -15.48
CA GLY A 228 -3.16 9.36 -14.33
C GLY A 228 -3.44 10.28 -13.15
N LEU A 229 -2.99 9.88 -11.95
CA LEU A 229 -3.30 10.51 -10.67
C LEU A 229 -3.22 12.05 -10.75
N LYS A 230 -4.34 12.75 -10.48
CA LYS A 230 -4.32 14.21 -10.29
C LYS A 230 -3.23 14.55 -9.30
N GLU A 231 -2.46 15.60 -9.56
CA GLU A 231 -1.28 15.95 -8.78
C GLU A 231 -1.60 16.04 -7.28
N VAL A 232 -1.35 14.94 -6.57
CA VAL A 232 -1.46 14.91 -5.11
C VAL A 232 -0.21 15.65 -4.62
N GLY A 233 -0.44 16.72 -3.86
CA GLY A 233 0.62 17.54 -3.26
C GLY A 233 1.44 16.74 -2.24
N ASN A 234 2.25 17.43 -1.44
CA ASN A 234 3.00 16.78 -0.36
C ASN A 234 2.05 16.40 0.79
N VAL A 235 1.29 15.31 0.62
CA VAL A 235 0.32 14.80 1.60
C VAL A 235 0.50 13.30 1.78
N TYR A 236 0.36 12.82 3.01
CA TYR A 236 0.24 11.39 3.28
C TYR A 236 -1.24 10.95 3.23
N ILE A 237 -1.50 9.67 3.02
CA ILE A 237 -2.85 9.11 3.08
C ILE A 237 -3.16 8.76 4.53
N ASN A 238 -4.24 9.32 5.06
CA ASN A 238 -4.72 8.99 6.39
C ASN A 238 -5.61 7.75 6.35
N PHE A 239 -5.25 6.74 7.16
CA PHE A 239 -6.02 5.52 7.35
C PHE A 239 -6.88 5.53 8.62
N GLN A 240 -7.15 6.71 9.18
CA GLN A 240 -7.87 6.88 10.45
C GLN A 240 -9.10 7.76 10.34
#